data_AF-A0A968U1H3-F1
#
_entry.id   AF-A0A968U1H3-F1
#
_cell.length_a   1.000
_cell.length_b   1.000
_cell.length_c   1.000
_cell.angle_alpha   90.00
_cell.angle_beta   90.00
_cell.angle_gamma   90.00
#
_symmetry.space_group_name_H-M   'P 1'
#
loop_
_entity.id
_entity.type
_entity.pdbx_description
1 polymer ?
#
loop_
_entity_poly.entity_id
_entity_poly.type
_entity_poly.pdbx_seq_one_letter_code
_entity_poly.pdbx_strand_id
1 'polypeptide(L)'
;MIPIADNLPNRKIPAITYLLIAVNVAWFAVELKLANEGELSDFLSTWAVVPARIVNLATDMLDGSWIAAVLICIVTVLGLFLHSGFAHLIGNLLFLFVFGRRMEELLGHGRFLLFYFACGMVTSAVQVWSEPTLDVPLIGANGAIAGILAAYLLSYPRAKIETIVPLVILFIPIELPALFYLFWWFVQQIFYGVSTLNVEASINSGSFAYWMHSAGMAIGAVLFFLVRRTSTRTSSN
;
A
#
# COMPACT_ATOMS: atom_id res chain seq x y z
N MET A 1 10.62 14.09 -5.39
CA MET A 1 10.97 13.50 -6.69
C MET A 1 9.76 12.77 -7.21
N ILE A 2 9.22 13.18 -8.35
CA ILE A 2 7.95 12.64 -8.88
C ILE A 2 8.28 11.57 -9.92
N PRO A 3 8.00 10.27 -9.67
CA PRO A 3 8.20 9.22 -10.65
C PRO A 3 7.12 9.29 -11.73
N ILE A 4 7.51 9.13 -12.99
CA ILE A 4 6.60 9.21 -14.15
C ILE A 4 6.44 7.84 -14.82
N ALA A 5 7.55 7.22 -15.17
CA ALA A 5 7.61 5.92 -15.82
C ALA A 5 8.97 5.27 -15.58
N ASP A 6 9.08 3.97 -15.82
CA ASP A 6 10.37 3.31 -15.95
C ASP A 6 10.84 3.31 -17.41
N ASN A 7 12.15 3.13 -17.62
CA ASN A 7 12.76 3.13 -18.95
C ASN A 7 12.57 1.80 -19.72
N LEU A 8 11.51 1.05 -19.41
CA LEU A 8 11.24 -0.28 -19.94
C LEU A 8 10.01 -0.22 -20.88
N PRO A 9 9.97 -0.99 -21.98
CA PRO A 9 8.83 -0.96 -22.89
C PRO A 9 7.58 -1.55 -22.23
N ASN A 10 6.44 -0.86 -22.31
CA ASN A 10 5.14 -1.39 -21.86
C ASN A 10 4.47 -2.18 -22.99
N ARG A 11 4.12 -3.45 -22.75
CA ARG A 11 3.53 -4.32 -23.79
C ARG A 11 2.08 -4.73 -23.50
N LYS A 12 1.58 -4.48 -22.30
CA LYS A 12 0.20 -4.82 -21.87
C LYS A 12 -0.47 -3.66 -21.16
N ILE A 13 -1.79 -3.61 -21.26
CA ILE A 13 -2.61 -2.64 -20.54
C ILE A 13 -2.69 -3.09 -19.06
N PRO A 14 -2.30 -2.25 -18.09
CA PRO A 14 -2.31 -2.61 -16.68
C PRO A 14 -3.68 -2.33 -16.05
N ALA A 15 -4.67 -3.14 -16.43
CA ALA A 15 -6.08 -2.96 -16.08
C ALA A 15 -6.33 -2.99 -14.57
N ILE A 16 -5.66 -3.88 -13.83
CA ILE A 16 -5.82 -4.01 -12.38
C ILE A 16 -5.20 -2.82 -11.66
N THR A 17 -4.05 -2.33 -12.12
CA THR A 17 -3.43 -1.13 -11.57
C THR A 17 -4.36 0.07 -11.71
N TYR A 18 -4.99 0.24 -12.88
CA TYR A 18 -5.98 1.30 -13.08
C TYR A 18 -7.23 1.12 -12.23
N LEU A 19 -7.73 -0.11 -12.08
CA LEU A 19 -8.84 -0.42 -11.19
C LEU A 19 -8.52 -0.04 -9.75
N LEU A 20 -7.35 -0.46 -9.24
CA LEU A 20 -6.93 -0.14 -7.87
C LEU A 20 -6.78 1.37 -7.69
N ILE A 21 -6.22 2.09 -8.65
CA ILE A 21 -6.14 3.57 -8.62
C ILE A 21 -7.55 4.17 -8.53
N ALA A 22 -8.49 3.73 -9.38
CA ALA A 22 -9.85 4.23 -9.37
C ALA A 22 -10.57 3.96 -8.04
N VAL A 23 -10.40 2.77 -7.46
CA VAL A 23 -10.96 2.42 -6.15
C VAL A 23 -10.39 3.31 -5.04
N ASN A 24 -9.08 3.53 -5.02
CA ASN A 24 -8.45 4.43 -4.04
C ASN A 24 -8.98 5.87 -4.15
N VAL A 25 -9.14 6.40 -5.36
CA VAL A 25 -9.71 7.74 -5.58
C VAL A 25 -11.16 7.81 -5.13
N ALA A 26 -11.97 6.81 -5.47
CA ALA A 26 -13.38 6.76 -5.08
C ALA A 26 -13.54 6.65 -3.55
N TRP A 27 -12.73 5.81 -2.90
CA TRP A 27 -12.75 5.66 -1.45
C TRP A 27 -12.30 6.93 -0.74
N PHE A 28 -11.27 7.61 -1.24
CA PHE A 28 -10.86 8.90 -0.71
C PHE A 28 -11.91 10.00 -0.87
N ALA A 29 -12.73 9.96 -1.92
CA ALA A 29 -13.86 10.88 -2.05
C ALA A 29 -14.91 10.66 -0.94
N VAL A 30 -15.11 9.42 -0.49
CA VAL A 30 -15.94 9.10 0.68
C VAL A 30 -15.29 9.65 1.95
N GLU A 31 -13.98 9.47 2.13
CA GLU A 31 -13.23 10.03 3.27
C GLU A 31 -13.36 11.55 3.34
N LEU A 32 -13.27 12.26 2.21
CA LEU A 32 -13.47 13.71 2.14
C LEU A 32 -14.90 14.14 2.51
N LYS A 33 -15.91 13.41 2.03
CA LYS A 33 -17.31 13.68 2.39
C LYS A 33 -17.51 13.56 3.90
N LEU A 34 -17.05 12.45 4.48
CA LEU A 34 -17.17 12.17 5.92
C LEU A 34 -16.35 13.14 6.76
N ALA A 35 -15.19 13.59 6.26
CA ALA A 35 -14.40 14.63 6.93
C ALA A 35 -15.19 15.94 7.05
N ASN A 36 -15.88 16.32 5.97
CA ASN A 36 -16.70 17.53 5.94
C ASN A 36 -17.97 17.40 6.80
N GLU A 37 -18.49 16.19 6.97
CA GLU A 37 -19.65 15.90 7.84
C GLU A 37 -19.25 15.72 9.32
N GLY A 38 -17.96 15.62 9.63
CA GLY A 38 -17.47 15.36 11.00
C GLY A 38 -17.54 13.88 11.43
N GLU A 39 -17.88 12.98 10.51
CA GLU A 39 -18.11 11.54 10.77
C GLU A 39 -16.87 10.67 10.46
N LEU A 40 -15.78 11.27 9.96
CA LEU A 40 -14.60 10.52 9.51
C LEU A 40 -13.95 9.72 10.65
N SER A 41 -13.90 10.26 11.88
CA SER A 41 -13.29 9.56 13.01
C SER A 41 -14.03 8.26 13.34
N ASP A 42 -15.36 8.30 13.40
CA ASP A 42 -16.21 7.14 13.68
C ASP A 42 -16.17 6.12 12.55
N PHE A 43 -16.10 6.61 11.31
CA PHE A 43 -15.90 5.76 10.15
C PHE A 43 -14.55 5.02 10.22
N LEU A 44 -13.46 5.72 10.50
CA LEU A 44 -12.13 5.11 10.58
C LEU A 44 -12.00 4.17 11.77
N SER A 45 -12.58 4.52 12.92
CA SER A 45 -12.64 3.62 14.07
C SER A 45 -13.44 2.35 13.78
N THR A 46 -14.30 2.33 12.77
CA THR A 46 -15.04 1.13 12.34
C THR A 46 -14.34 0.35 11.23
N TRP A 47 -13.89 1.05 10.19
CA TRP A 47 -13.49 0.46 8.91
C TRP A 47 -11.98 0.44 8.64
N ALA A 48 -11.18 1.14 9.45
CA ALA A 48 -9.72 0.98 9.44
C ALA A 48 -9.29 -0.18 10.32
N VAL A 49 -8.08 -0.70 10.10
CA VAL A 49 -7.50 -1.71 11.01
C VAL A 49 -7.13 -1.02 12.33
N VAL A 50 -7.79 -1.37 13.43
CA VAL A 50 -7.36 -0.97 14.79
C VAL A 50 -6.87 -2.23 15.49
N PRO A 51 -5.58 -2.34 15.86
CA PRO A 51 -5.01 -3.58 16.42
C PRO A 51 -5.78 -4.15 17.60
N ALA A 52 -6.11 -3.32 18.60
CA ALA A 52 -6.89 -3.76 19.77
C ALA A 52 -8.24 -4.39 19.38
N ARG A 53 -8.95 -3.80 18.40
CA ARG A 53 -10.21 -4.36 17.90
C ARG A 53 -10.00 -5.67 17.13
N ILE A 54 -8.97 -5.76 16.30
CA ILE A 54 -8.68 -7.00 15.57
C ILE A 54 -8.34 -8.13 16.53
N VAL A 55 -7.63 -7.86 17.63
CA VAL A 55 -7.35 -8.86 18.68
C VAL A 55 -8.64 -9.33 19.36
N ASN A 56 -9.56 -8.42 19.68
CA ASN A 56 -10.87 -8.80 20.23
C ASN A 56 -11.67 -9.66 19.25
N LEU A 57 -11.76 -9.25 17.98
CA LEU A 57 -12.42 -10.05 16.93
C LEU A 57 -11.73 -11.41 16.73
N ALA A 58 -10.41 -11.49 16.86
CA ALA A 58 -9.68 -12.74 16.75
C ALA A 58 -10.01 -13.68 17.92
N THR A 59 -10.17 -13.15 19.14
CA THR A 59 -10.66 -13.92 20.30
C THR A 59 -12.06 -14.45 20.03
N ASP A 60 -13.00 -13.59 19.60
CA ASP A 60 -14.37 -14.00 19.27
C ASP A 60 -14.41 -15.08 18.17
N MET A 61 -13.51 -14.96 17.18
CA MET A 61 -13.36 -15.95 16.12
C MET A 61 -12.89 -17.31 16.66
N LEU A 62 -11.91 -17.31 17.57
CA LEU A 62 -11.42 -18.53 18.23
C LEU A 62 -12.50 -19.18 19.11
N ASP A 63 -13.41 -18.38 19.66
CA ASP A 63 -14.59 -18.83 20.40
C ASP A 63 -15.75 -19.28 19.48
N GLY A 64 -15.55 -19.28 18.15
CA GLY A 64 -16.47 -19.84 17.16
C GLY A 64 -17.31 -18.83 16.38
N SER A 65 -17.07 -17.52 16.55
CA SER A 65 -17.78 -16.48 15.79
C SER A 65 -17.26 -16.37 14.35
N TRP A 66 -17.96 -17.01 13.41
CA TRP A 66 -17.66 -16.85 11.98
C TRP A 66 -17.86 -15.41 11.49
N ILE A 67 -18.75 -14.64 12.13
CA ILE A 67 -18.96 -13.22 11.84
C ILE A 67 -17.69 -12.44 12.12
N ALA A 68 -17.00 -12.72 13.23
CA ALA A 68 -15.75 -12.06 13.57
C ALA A 68 -14.65 -12.32 12.51
N ALA A 69 -14.56 -13.55 11.99
CA ALA A 69 -13.66 -13.88 10.88
C ALA A 69 -13.95 -13.05 9.62
N VAL A 70 -15.24 -12.93 9.26
CA VAL A 70 -15.67 -12.12 8.10
C VAL A 70 -15.34 -10.64 8.31
N LEU A 71 -15.59 -10.10 9.51
CA LEU A 71 -15.28 -8.71 9.84
C LEU A 71 -13.78 -8.42 9.76
N ILE A 72 -12.91 -9.31 10.24
CA ILE A 72 -11.46 -9.16 10.12
C ILE A 72 -11.07 -9.05 8.64
N CYS A 73 -11.60 -9.93 7.77
CA CYS A 73 -11.31 -9.88 6.34
C CYS A 73 -11.77 -8.58 5.69
N ILE A 74 -13.02 -8.15 5.97
CA ILE A 74 -13.59 -6.94 5.38
C ILE A 74 -12.81 -5.71 5.81
N VAL A 75 -12.59 -5.52 7.12
CA VAL A 75 -11.87 -4.36 7.67
C VAL A 75 -10.43 -4.32 7.15
N THR A 76 -9.75 -5.47 7.07
CA THR A 76 -8.37 -5.49 6.56
C THR A 76 -8.32 -5.15 5.08
N VAL A 77 -9.26 -5.63 4.26
CA VAL A 77 -9.30 -5.32 2.82
C VAL A 77 -9.68 -3.86 2.57
N LEU A 78 -10.72 -3.36 3.22
CA LEU A 78 -11.16 -1.96 3.06
C LEU A 78 -10.12 -0.99 3.61
N GLY A 79 -9.45 -1.36 4.71
CA GLY A 79 -8.39 -0.56 5.31
C GLY A 79 -7.21 -0.28 4.38
N LEU A 80 -6.97 -1.14 3.37
CA LEU A 80 -5.92 -0.90 2.38
C LEU A 80 -6.21 0.33 1.50
N PHE A 81 -7.45 0.76 1.38
CA PHE A 81 -7.83 1.88 0.50
C PHE A 81 -7.96 3.21 1.25
N LEU A 82 -7.84 3.21 2.58
CA LEU A 82 -7.93 4.42 3.40
C LEU A 82 -6.68 5.27 3.28
N HIS A 83 -6.87 6.59 3.20
CA HIS A 83 -5.78 7.56 3.09
C HIS A 83 -5.99 8.72 4.05
N SER A 84 -4.91 9.08 4.73
CA SER A 84 -4.93 10.13 5.75
C SER A 84 -5.04 11.54 5.19
N GLY A 85 -4.85 11.72 3.87
CA GLY A 85 -4.87 13.02 3.20
C GLY A 85 -4.37 12.95 1.76
N PHE A 86 -4.42 14.09 1.07
CA PHE A 86 -4.10 14.18 -0.36
C PHE A 86 -2.67 13.76 -0.69
N ALA A 87 -1.68 14.16 0.11
CA ALA A 87 -0.28 13.79 -0.16
C ALA A 87 -0.07 12.27 -0.06
N HIS A 88 -0.71 11.64 0.93
CA HIS A 88 -0.67 10.19 1.12
C HIS A 88 -1.32 9.46 -0.07
N LEU A 89 -2.52 9.89 -0.49
CA LEU A 89 -3.19 9.35 -1.66
C LEU A 89 -2.33 9.49 -2.92
N ILE A 90 -1.96 10.71 -3.29
CA ILE A 90 -1.22 11.00 -4.52
C ILE A 90 0.10 10.21 -4.54
N GLY A 91 0.79 10.17 -3.40
CA GLY A 91 2.01 9.38 -3.23
C GLY A 91 1.84 7.89 -3.51
N ASN A 92 0.83 7.26 -2.90
CA ASN A 92 0.53 5.85 -3.11
C ASN A 92 0.10 5.59 -4.56
N LEU A 93 -0.73 6.45 -5.15
CA LEU A 93 -1.17 6.32 -6.54
C LEU A 93 -0.01 6.44 -7.53
N LEU A 94 0.94 7.35 -7.30
CA LEU A 94 2.13 7.49 -8.13
C LEU A 94 3.00 6.24 -8.10
N PHE A 95 3.24 5.68 -6.90
CA PHE A 95 4.03 4.45 -6.79
C PHE A 95 3.29 3.23 -7.35
N LEU A 96 1.98 3.12 -7.10
CA LEU A 96 1.16 2.08 -7.69
C LEU A 96 1.13 2.18 -9.22
N PHE A 97 1.04 3.38 -9.76
CA PHE A 97 1.08 3.62 -11.20
C PHE A 97 2.45 3.27 -11.80
N VAL A 98 3.55 3.72 -11.23
CA VAL A 98 4.87 3.46 -11.84
C VAL A 98 5.29 2.01 -11.66
N PHE A 99 5.28 1.51 -10.42
CA PHE A 99 5.79 0.19 -10.10
C PHE A 99 4.75 -0.92 -10.27
N GLY A 100 3.48 -0.63 -9.92
CA GLY A 100 2.39 -1.60 -10.03
C GLY A 100 2.10 -2.00 -11.47
N ARG A 101 2.07 -1.05 -12.42
CA ARG A 101 1.89 -1.37 -13.85
C ARG A 101 2.93 -2.39 -14.34
N ARG A 102 4.19 -2.20 -13.96
CA ARG A 102 5.28 -3.12 -14.35
C ARG A 102 5.13 -4.49 -13.68
N MET A 103 4.77 -4.51 -12.40
CA MET A 103 4.55 -5.76 -11.68
C MET A 103 3.32 -6.53 -12.18
N GLU A 104 2.28 -5.83 -12.63
CA GLU A 104 1.12 -6.42 -13.27
C GLU A 104 1.46 -7.04 -14.62
N GLU A 105 2.28 -6.38 -15.43
CA GLU A 105 2.77 -6.95 -16.68
C GLU A 105 3.59 -8.22 -16.44
N LEU A 106 4.44 -8.21 -15.40
CA LEU A 106 5.30 -9.34 -15.03
C LEU A 106 4.52 -10.54 -14.48
N LEU A 107 3.54 -10.30 -13.61
CA LEU A 107 2.80 -11.34 -12.91
C LEU A 107 1.51 -11.77 -13.63
N GLY A 108 0.95 -10.90 -14.45
CA GLY A 108 -0.42 -10.99 -14.99
C GLY A 108 -1.47 -10.48 -14.00
N HIS A 109 -2.65 -10.10 -14.53
CA HIS A 109 -3.74 -9.44 -13.79
C HIS A 109 -4.11 -10.14 -12.47
N GLY A 110 -4.50 -11.41 -12.52
CA GLY A 110 -5.01 -12.13 -11.34
C GLY A 110 -3.95 -12.35 -10.26
N ARG A 111 -2.72 -12.72 -10.65
CA ARG A 111 -1.62 -12.92 -9.69
C ARG A 111 -1.15 -11.60 -9.08
N PHE A 112 -1.15 -10.52 -9.85
CA PHE A 112 -0.86 -9.18 -9.34
C PHE A 112 -1.90 -8.72 -8.32
N LEU A 113 -3.19 -8.92 -8.60
CA LEU A 113 -4.26 -8.59 -7.66
C LEU A 113 -4.13 -9.36 -6.35
N LEU A 114 -3.92 -10.68 -6.43
CA LEU A 114 -3.67 -11.51 -5.25
C LEU A 114 -2.41 -11.05 -4.49
N PHE A 115 -1.35 -10.72 -5.21
CA PHE A 115 -0.11 -10.23 -4.62
C PHE A 115 -0.31 -8.91 -3.87
N TYR A 116 -1.06 -7.95 -4.44
CA TYR A 116 -1.39 -6.68 -3.82
C TYR A 116 -2.11 -6.89 -2.48
N PHE A 117 -3.20 -7.66 -2.48
CA PHE A 117 -3.97 -7.95 -1.26
C PHE A 117 -3.17 -8.76 -0.24
N ALA A 118 -2.42 -9.79 -0.67
CA ALA A 118 -1.60 -10.59 0.23
C ALA A 118 -0.52 -9.75 0.93
N CYS A 119 0.17 -8.86 0.20
CA CYS A 119 1.15 -7.96 0.79
C CYS A 119 0.52 -7.04 1.84
N GLY A 120 -0.62 -6.43 1.50
CA GLY A 120 -1.38 -5.58 2.43
C GLY A 120 -1.82 -6.32 3.69
N MET A 121 -2.57 -7.40 3.53
CA MET A 121 -3.18 -8.15 4.64
C MET A 121 -2.13 -8.78 5.56
N VAL A 122 -1.06 -9.37 5.01
CA VAL A 122 -0.01 -9.98 5.84
C VAL A 122 0.77 -8.90 6.61
N THR A 123 1.01 -7.75 6.00
CA THR A 123 1.64 -6.61 6.72
C THR A 123 0.74 -6.11 7.84
N SER A 124 -0.56 -5.95 7.58
CA SER A 124 -1.53 -5.56 8.63
C SER A 124 -1.57 -6.56 9.77
N ALA A 125 -1.55 -7.86 9.49
CA ALA A 125 -1.52 -8.91 10.51
C ALA A 125 -0.24 -8.84 11.36
N VAL A 126 0.93 -8.63 10.74
CA VAL A 126 2.20 -8.45 11.44
C VAL A 126 2.19 -7.19 12.31
N GLN A 127 1.58 -6.11 11.83
CA GLN A 127 1.44 -4.87 12.59
C GLN A 127 0.51 -5.03 13.79
N VAL A 128 -0.65 -5.69 13.62
CA VAL A 128 -1.55 -6.02 14.73
C VAL A 128 -0.85 -6.89 15.77
N TRP A 129 -0.09 -7.90 15.33
CA TRP A 129 0.68 -8.77 16.23
C TRP A 129 1.75 -8.00 17.01
N SER A 130 2.34 -6.99 16.39
CA SER A 130 3.43 -6.23 17.01
C SER A 130 2.96 -5.18 18.01
N GLU A 131 1.80 -4.55 17.78
CA GLU A 131 1.19 -3.56 18.68
C GLU A 131 -0.27 -3.93 19.02
N PRO A 132 -0.52 -5.07 19.71
CA PRO A 132 -1.86 -5.63 19.86
C PRO A 132 -2.80 -4.77 20.72
N THR A 133 -2.28 -3.86 21.54
CA THR A 133 -3.06 -2.97 22.40
C THR A 133 -3.26 -1.59 21.79
N LEU A 134 -2.78 -1.34 20.56
CA LEU A 134 -2.92 -0.05 19.90
C LEU A 134 -4.39 0.20 19.53
N ASP A 135 -4.94 1.30 20.06
CA ASP A 135 -6.36 1.66 19.92
C ASP A 135 -6.59 2.85 18.97
N VAL A 136 -5.65 3.08 18.06
CA VAL A 136 -5.77 4.08 16.99
C VAL A 136 -5.81 3.39 15.63
N PRO A 137 -6.56 3.96 14.65
CA PRO A 137 -6.65 3.39 13.32
C PRO A 137 -5.31 3.44 12.57
N LEU A 138 -4.95 2.30 11.99
CA LEU A 138 -3.87 2.18 11.02
C LEU A 138 -4.41 2.58 9.64
N ILE A 139 -3.86 3.65 9.06
CA ILE A 139 -4.27 4.15 7.75
C ILE A 139 -3.20 3.84 6.70
N GLY A 140 -3.62 3.24 5.58
CA GLY A 140 -2.84 3.20 4.35
C GLY A 140 -2.53 1.81 3.82
N ALA A 141 -2.49 1.71 2.49
CA ALA A 141 -2.05 0.58 1.67
C ALA A 141 -0.55 0.20 1.83
N ASN A 142 0.13 0.70 2.87
CA ASN A 142 1.58 0.84 2.83
C ASN A 142 2.29 -0.52 2.70
N GLY A 143 1.76 -1.60 3.27
CA GLY A 143 2.27 -2.95 3.06
C GLY A 143 2.18 -3.42 1.60
N ALA A 144 1.09 -3.11 0.90
CA ALA A 144 0.88 -3.50 -0.49
C ALA A 144 1.83 -2.75 -1.45
N ILE A 145 1.95 -1.43 -1.27
CA ILE A 145 2.86 -0.60 -2.09
C ILE A 145 4.33 -0.93 -1.80
N ALA A 146 4.69 -1.08 -0.52
CA ALA A 146 6.02 -1.52 -0.10
C ALA A 146 6.37 -2.89 -0.72
N GLY A 147 5.44 -3.83 -0.73
CA GLY A 147 5.63 -5.14 -1.34
C GLY A 147 5.81 -5.07 -2.86
N ILE A 148 5.02 -4.24 -3.56
CA ILE A 148 5.20 -3.96 -5.00
C ILE A 148 6.58 -3.38 -5.28
N LEU A 149 7.01 -2.39 -4.50
CA LEU A 149 8.31 -1.74 -4.67
C LEU A 149 9.46 -2.75 -4.44
N ALA A 150 9.37 -3.59 -3.40
CA ALA A 150 10.34 -4.64 -3.16
C ALA A 150 10.40 -5.65 -4.33
N ALA A 151 9.25 -6.13 -4.79
CA ALA A 151 9.18 -7.06 -5.92
C ALA A 151 9.72 -6.45 -7.23
N TYR A 152 9.46 -5.17 -7.46
CA TYR A 152 10.01 -4.41 -8.58
C TYR A 152 11.54 -4.35 -8.50
N LEU A 153 12.10 -3.97 -7.34
CA LEU A 153 13.55 -3.86 -7.15
C LEU A 153 14.28 -5.20 -7.33
N LEU A 154 13.65 -6.30 -6.91
CA LEU A 154 14.17 -7.66 -7.13
C LEU A 154 14.14 -8.07 -8.61
N SER A 155 13.16 -7.57 -9.37
CA SER A 155 12.96 -7.92 -10.77
C SER A 155 13.78 -7.04 -11.72
N TYR A 156 13.92 -5.76 -11.39
CA TYR A 156 14.49 -4.73 -12.24
C TYR A 156 15.52 -3.86 -11.49
N PRO A 157 16.57 -4.43 -10.88
CA PRO A 157 17.51 -3.71 -10.02
C PRO A 157 18.31 -2.62 -10.75
N ARG A 158 18.43 -2.73 -12.08
CA ARG A 158 19.16 -1.78 -12.95
C ARG A 158 18.22 -0.83 -13.72
N ALA A 159 16.91 -0.94 -13.53
CA ALA A 159 15.98 -0.04 -14.19
C ALA A 159 16.16 1.38 -13.66
N LYS A 160 15.89 2.34 -14.54
CA LYS A 160 15.86 3.74 -14.21
C LYS A 160 14.43 4.24 -14.28
N ILE A 161 14.11 5.17 -13.40
CA ILE A 161 12.80 5.80 -13.30
C ILE A 161 12.94 7.22 -13.82
N GLU A 162 12.17 7.52 -14.86
CA GLU A 162 11.96 8.86 -15.36
C GLU A 162 11.31 9.68 -14.25
N THR A 163 12.02 10.71 -13.83
CA THR A 163 11.74 11.49 -12.64
C THR A 163 11.61 12.95 -13.02
N ILE A 164 10.57 13.60 -12.52
CA ILE A 164 10.48 15.05 -12.54
C ILE A 164 10.93 15.59 -11.18
N VAL A 165 11.90 16.49 -11.20
CA VAL A 165 12.36 17.27 -10.05
C VAL A 165 11.66 18.63 -10.08
N PRO A 166 10.68 18.89 -9.19
CA PRO A 166 10.08 20.20 -9.07
C PRO A 166 11.02 21.13 -8.30
N LEU A 167 11.66 22.07 -9.00
CA LEU A 167 12.44 23.18 -8.44
C LEU A 167 11.61 24.46 -8.50
N VAL A 168 10.61 24.60 -7.62
CA VAL A 168 9.67 25.75 -7.43
C VAL A 168 8.99 26.26 -8.72
N ILE A 169 9.74 26.70 -9.73
CA ILE A 169 9.29 27.19 -11.03
C ILE A 169 9.75 26.26 -12.18
N LEU A 170 10.81 25.47 -11.99
CA LEU A 170 11.41 24.64 -13.03
C LEU A 170 11.15 23.14 -12.78
N PHE A 171 10.74 22.42 -13.82
CA PHE A 171 10.55 20.97 -13.78
C PHE A 171 11.66 20.31 -14.60
N ILE A 172 12.65 19.74 -13.91
CA ILE A 172 13.80 19.10 -14.58
C ILE A 172 13.53 17.60 -14.73
N PRO A 173 13.47 17.05 -15.96
CA PRO A 173 13.43 15.61 -16.17
C PRO A 173 14.82 15.02 -15.96
N ILE A 174 14.92 14.02 -15.09
CA ILE A 174 16.14 13.24 -14.87
C ILE A 174 15.79 11.75 -14.78
N GLU A 175 16.77 10.88 -14.99
CA GLU A 175 16.63 9.45 -14.72
C GLU A 175 17.31 9.10 -13.41
N LEU A 176 16.58 8.51 -12.47
CA LEU A 176 17.15 8.02 -11.21
C LEU A 176 17.12 6.49 -11.15
N PRO A 177 18.12 5.82 -10.55
CA PRO A 177 18.08 4.37 -10.34
C PRO A 177 16.84 3.97 -9.54
N ALA A 178 16.21 2.84 -9.86
CA ALA A 178 15.06 2.35 -9.10
C ALA A 178 15.33 2.22 -7.59
N LEU A 179 16.57 1.87 -7.21
CA LEU A 179 16.98 1.81 -5.80
C LEU A 179 16.86 3.15 -5.07
N PHE A 180 17.02 4.28 -5.76
CA PHE A 180 16.77 5.61 -5.16
C PHE A 180 15.32 5.72 -4.68
N TYR A 181 14.38 5.15 -5.43
CA TYR A 181 12.97 5.21 -5.09
C TYR A 181 12.58 4.37 -3.88
N LEU A 182 13.39 3.38 -3.50
CA LEU A 182 13.28 2.71 -2.20
C LEU A 182 13.45 3.73 -1.06
N PHE A 183 14.57 4.45 -1.08
CA PHE A 183 14.88 5.48 -0.09
C PHE A 183 13.86 6.62 -0.14
N TRP A 184 13.56 7.13 -1.34
CA TRP A 184 12.60 8.21 -1.52
C TRP A 184 11.20 7.84 -1.01
N TRP A 185 10.76 6.60 -1.21
CA TRP A 185 9.48 6.12 -0.70
C TRP A 185 9.41 6.22 0.83
N PHE A 186 10.45 5.81 1.56
CA PHE A 186 10.49 6.00 3.02
C PHE A 186 10.50 7.47 3.43
N VAL A 187 11.29 8.30 2.74
CA VAL A 187 11.38 9.73 3.03
C VAL A 187 10.01 10.40 2.90
N GLN A 188 9.24 10.13 1.85
CA GLN A 188 7.93 10.75 1.68
C GLN A 188 6.90 10.28 2.72
N GLN A 189 6.99 9.05 3.24
CA GLN A 189 6.08 8.55 4.30
C GLN A 189 6.13 9.45 5.54
N ILE A 190 7.31 10.00 5.86
CA ILE A 190 7.49 10.92 6.99
C ILE A 190 6.64 12.19 6.82
N PHE A 191 6.53 12.69 5.60
CA PHE A 191 5.82 13.93 5.31
C PHE A 191 4.30 13.76 5.18
N TYR A 192 3.78 12.54 5.05
CA TYR A 192 2.33 12.32 4.99
C TYR A 192 1.60 12.64 6.29
N GLY A 193 2.29 12.57 7.44
CA GLY A 193 1.76 13.02 8.73
C GLY A 193 1.56 14.55 8.84
N VAL A 194 2.09 15.34 7.89
CA VAL A 194 2.01 16.82 7.92
C VAL A 194 0.75 17.35 7.23
N SER A 195 0.09 16.54 6.38
CA SER A 195 -1.06 16.96 5.56
C SER A 195 -2.26 16.03 5.74
N THR A 196 -2.69 15.90 6.99
CA THR A 196 -3.76 14.98 7.38
C THR A 196 -5.14 15.65 7.31
N LEU A 197 -6.19 14.84 7.18
CA LEU A 197 -7.59 15.28 7.30
C LEU A 197 -8.01 15.57 8.76
N ASN A 198 -7.07 16.03 9.62
CA ASN A 198 -7.25 16.24 11.06
C ASN A 198 -7.74 14.99 11.83
N VAL A 199 -7.23 13.81 11.46
CA VAL A 199 -7.57 12.56 12.13
C VAL A 199 -6.42 12.12 13.04
N GLU A 200 -6.75 11.68 14.26
CA GLU A 200 -5.83 10.93 15.12
C GLU A 200 -5.64 9.51 14.56
N ALA A 201 -4.64 9.36 13.69
CA ALA A 201 -4.30 8.08 13.07
C ALA A 201 -2.80 7.78 13.21
N SER A 202 -2.42 6.50 13.18
CA SER A 202 -1.02 6.12 13.23
C SER A 202 -0.38 6.28 11.84
N ILE A 203 0.12 7.47 11.56
CA ILE A 203 0.82 7.81 10.31
C ILE A 203 2.21 8.42 10.59
N ASN A 204 2.61 8.48 11.87
CA ASN A 204 3.70 9.33 12.32
C ASN A 204 5.08 8.75 12.03
N SER A 205 5.94 9.60 11.47
CA SER A 205 7.39 9.48 11.46
C SER A 205 7.94 9.35 12.88
N GLY A 206 8.60 8.22 13.16
CA GLY A 206 9.20 7.93 14.47
C GLY A 206 8.43 6.93 15.34
N SER A 207 7.20 6.57 14.94
CA SER A 207 6.43 5.50 15.59
C SER A 207 6.85 4.12 15.10
N PHE A 208 6.55 3.07 15.88
CA PHE A 208 6.77 1.68 15.47
C PHE A 208 6.06 1.35 14.15
N ALA A 209 4.86 1.90 13.94
CA ALA A 209 4.09 1.80 12.70
C ALA A 209 4.86 2.23 11.43
N TYR A 210 5.76 3.22 11.51
CA TYR A 210 6.60 3.62 10.37
C TYR A 210 7.57 2.49 9.94
N TRP A 211 8.14 1.76 10.91
CA TRP A 211 9.06 0.67 10.61
C TRP A 211 8.36 -0.58 10.05
N MET A 212 7.05 -0.70 10.24
CA MET A 212 6.25 -1.78 9.63
C MET A 212 6.20 -1.72 8.11
N HIS A 213 6.50 -0.58 7.52
CA HIS A 213 6.71 -0.50 6.08
C HIS A 213 7.90 -1.36 5.61
N SER A 214 8.99 -1.40 6.38
CA SER A 214 10.15 -2.26 6.10
C SER A 214 9.77 -3.74 6.20
N ALA A 215 8.93 -4.10 7.18
CA ALA A 215 8.37 -5.44 7.29
C ALA A 215 7.53 -5.78 6.05
N GLY A 216 6.70 -4.85 5.58
CA GLY A 216 5.93 -5.00 4.35
C GLY A 216 6.79 -5.24 3.11
N MET A 217 7.95 -4.59 3.00
CA MET A 217 8.91 -4.87 1.92
C MET A 217 9.48 -6.28 2.01
N ALA A 218 9.87 -6.73 3.20
CA ALA A 218 10.39 -8.08 3.40
C ALA A 218 9.32 -9.14 3.09
N ILE A 219 8.09 -8.93 3.57
CA ILE A 219 6.93 -9.78 3.28
C ILE A 219 6.67 -9.83 1.78
N GLY A 220 6.62 -8.68 1.11
CA GLY A 220 6.41 -8.62 -0.33
C GLY A 220 7.52 -9.29 -1.14
N ALA A 221 8.78 -9.16 -0.73
CA ALA A 221 9.89 -9.90 -1.32
C ALA A 221 9.69 -11.42 -1.22
N VAL A 222 9.31 -11.93 -0.04
CA VAL A 222 9.04 -13.36 0.17
C VAL A 222 7.85 -13.82 -0.66
N LEU A 223 6.72 -13.11 -0.61
CA LEU A 223 5.51 -13.44 -1.37
C LEU A 223 5.78 -13.43 -2.88
N PHE A 224 6.60 -12.50 -3.35
CA PHE A 224 6.96 -12.40 -4.76
C PHE A 224 7.69 -13.66 -5.25
N PHE A 225 8.62 -14.21 -4.47
CA PHE A 225 9.28 -15.47 -4.82
C PHE A 225 8.31 -16.65 -4.90
N LEU A 226 7.28 -16.69 -4.04
CA LEU A 226 6.26 -17.74 -4.07
C LEU A 226 5.36 -17.65 -5.31
N VAL A 227 4.90 -16.45 -5.65
CA VAL A 227 4.04 -16.20 -6.82
C VAL A 227 4.81 -16.40 -8.15
N ARG A 228 6.10 -16.05 -8.19
CA ARG A 228 6.91 -16.21 -9.41
C ARG A 228 7.17 -17.68 -9.75
N ARG A 229 7.41 -18.55 -8.76
CA ARG A 229 7.67 -20.00 -8.97
C ARG A 229 6.49 -20.74 -9.60
N THR A 230 5.26 -20.29 -9.35
CA THR A 230 4.06 -20.86 -9.96
C THR A 230 3.87 -20.42 -11.40
N SER A 231 4.44 -19.28 -11.82
CA SER A 231 4.36 -18.80 -13.20
C SER A 231 5.23 -19.58 -14.18
N THR A 232 6.46 -19.91 -13.78
CA THR A 232 7.42 -20.65 -14.63
C THR A 232 7.03 -22.10 -14.86
N ARG A 233 6.21 -22.68 -13.96
CA ARG A 233 5.70 -24.06 -14.07
C ARG A 233 4.55 -24.22 -15.07
N THR A 234 3.83 -23.14 -15.37
CA THR A 234 2.69 -23.16 -16.30
C THR A 234 3.09 -22.91 -17.76
N SER A 235 4.32 -22.49 -18.04
CA SER A 235 4.84 -22.26 -19.40
C SER A 235 5.72 -23.39 -19.93
N SER A 236 5.75 -24.54 -19.26
CA SER A 236 6.62 -25.69 -19.58
C SER A 236 5.86 -26.99 -19.87
N ASN A 237 4.56 -26.90 -20.19
CA ASN A 237 3.73 -28.00 -20.69
C ASN A 237 3.13 -27.61 -22.03
#